data_AF-A0A239WZW8-F1
#
_entry.id   AF-A0A239WZW8-F1
#
_cell.length_a   1.000
_cell.length_b   1.000
_cell.length_c   1.000
_cell.angle_alpha   90.00
_cell.angle_beta   90.00
_cell.angle_gamma   90.00
#
_symmetry.space_group_name_H-M   'P 1'
#
loop_
_entity.id
_entity.type
_entity.pdbx_description
1 polymer ?
#
loop_
_entity_poly.entity_id
_entity_poly.type
_entity_poly.pdbx_seq_one_letter_code
_entity_poly.pdbx_strand_id
1 'polypeptide(L)' 'MSLKQKLTNILQGGIAMMINYFAMQIEFGWITLEQVPKKYREKVRELVEASTLGTDE' A
#
# COMPACT_ATOMS: atom_id res chain seq x y z
N MET A 1 4.69 5.18 -26.87
CA MET A 1 3.90 4.51 -25.81
C MET A 1 2.41 4.70 -26.13
N SER A 2 1.59 3.65 -26.09
CA SER A 2 0.16 3.75 -26.41
C SER A 2 -0.62 4.47 -25.29
N LEU A 3 -1.71 5.17 -25.65
CA LEU A 3 -2.58 5.88 -24.71
C LEU A 3 -3.14 4.95 -23.62
N LYS A 4 -3.49 3.72 -24.01
CA LYS A 4 -3.95 2.66 -23.08
C LYS A 4 -2.90 2.35 -22.03
N GLN A 5 -1.63 2.22 -22.46
CA GLN A 5 -0.50 1.92 -21.57
C GLN A 5 -0.24 3.05 -20.59
N LYS A 6 -0.32 4.32 -21.03
CA LYS A 6 -0.19 5.48 -20.16
C LYS A 6 -1.28 5.50 -19.08
N LEU A 7 -2.52 5.20 -19.46
CA LEU A 7 -3.65 5.13 -18.53
C LEU A 7 -3.46 4.03 -17.48
N THR A 8 -3.05 2.83 -17.91
CA THR A 8 -2.74 1.71 -17.02
C THR A 8 -1.67 2.08 -16.01
N ASN A 9 -0.59 2.72 -16.45
CA ASN A 9 0.51 3.11 -15.55
C ASN A 9 0.06 4.14 -14.49
N ILE A 10 -0.79 5.10 -14.88
CA ILE A 10 -1.34 6.09 -13.94
C ILE A 10 -2.20 5.38 -12.88
N LEU A 11 -3.06 4.45 -13.28
CA LEU A 11 -3.90 3.68 -12.36
C LEU A 11 -3.05 2.81 -11.41
N GLN A 12 -2.02 2.15 -11.94
CA GLN A 12 -1.10 1.34 -11.13
C GLN A 12 -0.33 2.20 -10.11
N GLY A 13 0.15 3.38 -10.52
CA GLY A 13 0.81 4.32 -9.61
C GLY A 13 -0.12 4.82 -8.51
N GLY A 14 -1.38 5.15 -8.85
CA GLY A 14 -2.40 5.53 -7.88
C GLY A 14 -2.69 4.43 -6.86
N ILE A 15 -2.80 3.18 -7.31
CA ILE A 15 -3.02 2.02 -6.42
C ILE A 15 -1.83 1.81 -5.49
N ALA A 16 -0.59 1.91 -6.00
CA ALA A 16 0.60 1.79 -5.18
C ALA A 16 0.67 2.89 -4.10
N MET A 17 0.37 4.14 -4.45
CA MET A 17 0.30 5.24 -3.48
C MET A 17 -0.75 4.99 -2.39
N MET A 18 -1.93 4.46 -2.76
CA MET A 18 -2.97 4.12 -1.80
C MET A 18 -2.52 3.03 -0.83
N ILE A 19 -1.84 1.98 -1.31
CA ILE A 19 -1.32 0.91 -0.46
C ILE A 19 -0.28 1.45 0.53
N ASN A 20 0.68 2.24 0.04
CA ASN A 20 1.70 2.86 0.89
C ASN A 20 1.08 3.78 1.95
N TYR A 21 0.07 4.56 1.57
CA TYR A 21 -0.62 5.43 2.51
C TYR A 21 -1.30 4.63 3.62
N PHE A 22 -2.02 3.54 3.30
CA PHE A 22 -2.64 2.70 4.33
C PHE A 22 -1.61 2.03 5.26
N ALA A 23 -0.48 1.55 4.71
CA ALA A 23 0.58 0.97 5.54
C ALA A 23 1.13 1.99 6.54
N MET A 24 1.43 3.20 6.07
CA MET A 24 1.87 4.31 6.92
C MET A 24 0.84 4.65 8.02
N GLN A 25 -0.46 4.66 7.70
CA GLN A 25 -1.51 4.92 8.70
C GLN A 25 -1.56 3.82 9.78
N ILE A 26 -1.27 2.56 9.43
CA ILE A 26 -1.18 1.45 10.39
C ILE A 26 0.07 1.59 11.25
N GLU A 27 1.23 1.90 10.67
CA GLU A 27 2.49 2.11 11.41
C GLU A 27 2.38 3.24 12.44
N PHE A 28 1.69 4.34 12.09
CA PHE A 28 1.40 5.42 13.05
C PHE A 28 0.25 5.13 14.02
N GLY A 29 -0.39 3.96 13.92
CA GLY A 29 -1.50 3.55 14.78
C GLY A 29 -2.79 4.34 14.57
N TRP A 30 -2.95 5.02 13.42
CA TRP A 30 -4.16 5.78 13.11
C TRP A 30 -5.33 4.89 12.71
N ILE A 31 -5.03 3.75 12.09
CA ILE A 31 -6.00 2.73 11.72
C ILE A 31 -5.47 1.33 12.01
N THR A 32 -6.37 0.35 12.03
CA THR A 32 -6.02 -1.08 12.02
C THR A 32 -6.21 -1.69 10.64
N LEU A 33 -5.62 -2.87 10.40
CA LEU A 33 -5.72 -3.58 9.12
C LEU A 33 -7.17 -3.91 8.71
N GLU A 34 -8.07 -4.08 9.68
CA GLU A 34 -9.50 -4.34 9.46
C GLU A 34 -10.22 -3.14 8.84
N GLN A 35 -9.73 -1.93 9.08
CA GLN A 35 -10.29 -0.69 8.52
C GLN A 35 -9.84 -0.46 7.07
N VAL A 36 -8.79 -1.15 6.61
CA VAL A 36 -8.34 -1.11 5.21
C VAL A 36 -9.34 -1.87 4.32
N PRO A 37 -9.66 -1.38 3.11
CA PRO A 37 -10.52 -2.11 2.17
C PRO A 37 -9.97 -3.51 1.86
N LYS A 38 -10.85 -4.53 1.88
CA LYS A 38 -10.47 -5.96 1.71
C LYS A 38 -9.48 -6.23 0.57
N LYS A 39 -9.69 -5.59 -0.58
CA LYS A 39 -8.83 -5.73 -1.79
C LYS A 39 -7.38 -5.28 -1.61
N TYR A 40 -7.06 -4.48 -0.60
CA TYR A 40 -5.71 -3.96 -0.34
C TYR A 40 -5.08 -4.55 0.93
N ARG A 41 -5.84 -5.23 1.80
CA ARG A 41 -5.37 -5.69 3.11
C ARG A 41 -4.13 -6.58 3.01
N GLU A 42 -4.13 -7.53 2.09
CA GLU A 42 -3.00 -8.45 1.93
C GLU A 42 -1.71 -7.70 1.60
N LYS A 43 -1.78 -6.72 0.69
CA LYS A 43 -0.61 -5.95 0.21
C LYS A 43 -0.15 -4.93 1.24
N VAL A 44 -1.09 -4.34 1.97
CA VAL A 44 -0.78 -3.47 3.12
C VAL A 44 -0.11 -4.28 4.23
N ARG A 45 -0.60 -5.49 4.53
CA ARG A 45 0.00 -6.38 5.52
C ARG A 45 1.43 -6.77 5.15
N GLU A 46 1.63 -7.24 3.92
CA GLU A 46 2.97 -7.57 3.39
C GLU A 46 3.94 -6.38 3.56
N LEU A 47 3.47 -5.15 3.28
CA LEU A 47 4.29 -3.95 3.37
C LEU A 47 4.64 -3.55 4.81
N VAL A 48 3.69 -3.62 5.74
CA VAL A 48 3.92 -3.34 7.17
C VAL A 48 4.82 -4.39 7.83
N GLU A 49 4.64 -5.67 7.45
CA GLU A 49 5.53 -6.73 7.92
C GLU A 49 6.96 -6.53 7.39
N ALA A 50 7.11 -6.13 6.12
CA ALA A 50 8.41 -5.84 5.52
C ALA A 50 9.12 -4.62 6.13
N SER A 51 8.40 -3.56 6.49
CA SER A 51 9.00 -2.37 7.13
C SER A 51 9.50 -2.67 8.55
N THR A 52 8.80 -3.54 9.28
CA THR A 52 9.21 -3.97 10.62
C THR A 52 10.54 -4.74 10.57
N LEU A 53 10.71 -5.63 9.59
CA LEU A 53 11.95 -6.42 9.41
C LEU A 53 13.20 -5.57 9.07
N GLY A 54 13.02 -4.35 8.56
CA GLY A 54 14.11 -3.42 8.30
C GLY A 54 14.44 -2.49 9.46
N THR A 55 13.72 -2.60 10.59
CA THR A 55 13.90 -1.74 11.77
C THR A 55 14.59 -2.47 12.93
N ASP A 56 14.82 -3.78 12.80
CA ASP A 56 15.65 -4.59 13.71
C ASP A 56 17.15 -4.47 13.35
N GLU A 57 17.72 -3.26 13.43
CA GLU A 57 19.18 -2.99 13.45
C GLU A 57 19.56 -1.97 14.52
#